data_AF-A0A7X9R3B4-F1
#
_entry.id   AF-A0A7X9R3B4-F1
#
_cell.length_a   1.000
_cell.length_b   1.000
_cell.length_c   1.000
_cell.angle_alpha   90.00
_cell.angle_beta   90.00
_cell.angle_gamma   90.00
#
_symmetry.space_group_name_H-M   'P 1'
#
loop_
_entity.id
_entity.type
_entity.pdbx_description
1 polymer ?
#
loop_
_entity_poly.entity_id
_entity_poly.type
_entity_poly.pdbx_seq_one_letter_code
_entity_poly.pdbx_strand_id
1 'polypeptide(L)'
;MSDRLSQGRSRLETPQSSRFRWNFDVEAVGRVSERVARFLGTGRYLAIQTIFVVVWIALNMTAVVGRWDPYPFILLNLAFSTQAAYAAPLILLAQNRQENRDRVSLEEDRARAEQTKADTEFLARELAALRLAVGEVATRDYLRRELDDLRSLLVDEDEDDAASGSGKGRTPRR
;
A
#
# COMPACT_ATOMS: atom_id res chain seq x y z
N MET A 1 2.33 -36.04 56.31
CA MET A 1 2.28 -34.71 56.96
C MET A 1 3.38 -33.84 56.36
N SER A 2 3.24 -33.46 55.09
CA SER A 2 4.36 -32.97 54.28
C SER A 2 3.92 -32.08 53.11
N ASP A 3 2.97 -31.16 53.34
CA ASP A 3 2.43 -30.26 52.29
C ASP A 3 2.35 -28.78 52.72
N ARG A 4 3.43 -28.19 53.27
CA ARG A 4 3.40 -26.75 53.64
C ARG A 4 4.71 -25.96 53.46
N LEU A 5 5.60 -26.29 52.52
CA LEU A 5 6.87 -25.55 52.38
C LEU A 5 7.22 -25.03 50.97
N SER A 6 6.30 -25.02 50.00
CA SER A 6 6.65 -24.66 48.61
C SER A 6 5.93 -23.43 48.03
N GLN A 7 5.30 -22.57 48.83
CA GLN A 7 4.50 -21.44 48.32
C GLN A 7 5.04 -20.05 48.69
N GLY A 8 6.37 -19.86 48.65
CA GLY A 8 7.01 -18.65 49.18
C GLY A 8 8.05 -17.92 48.33
N ARG A 9 8.25 -18.24 47.03
CA ARG A 9 9.39 -17.65 46.27
C ARG A 9 9.14 -17.28 44.79
N SER A 10 7.97 -16.73 44.43
CA SER A 10 7.79 -16.25 43.04
C SER A 10 6.97 -14.98 42.88
N ARG A 11 7.16 -13.99 43.75
CA ARG A 11 6.66 -12.65 43.51
C ARG A 11 7.68 -11.66 44.01
N LEU A 12 8.18 -10.81 43.11
CA LEU A 12 8.79 -9.48 43.34
C LEU A 12 10.01 -9.22 42.45
N GLU A 13 9.91 -9.51 41.15
CA GLU A 13 10.79 -8.91 40.14
C GLU A 13 9.95 -8.42 38.96
N THR A 14 9.31 -7.28 39.14
CA THR A 14 8.93 -6.43 38.00
C THR A 14 9.61 -5.10 38.24
N PRO A 15 10.63 -4.72 37.45
CA PRO A 15 11.23 -3.40 37.58
C PRO A 15 10.15 -2.39 37.17
N GLN A 16 9.61 -1.68 38.16
CA GLN A 16 8.70 -0.57 37.96
C GLN A 16 9.53 0.60 37.41
N SER A 17 9.81 0.56 36.11
CA SER A 17 10.41 1.68 35.41
C SER A 17 9.43 2.85 35.45
N SER A 18 9.71 3.82 36.33
CA SER A 18 9.10 5.14 36.29
C SER A 18 9.52 5.79 34.98
N ARG A 19 8.78 5.50 33.91
CA ARG A 19 8.92 6.20 32.64
C ARG A 19 8.31 7.57 32.87
N PHE A 20 9.13 8.53 33.26
CA PHE A 20 8.82 9.95 33.16
C PHE A 20 8.54 10.24 31.67
N ARG A 21 7.30 10.00 31.24
CA ARG A 21 6.84 10.27 29.89
C ARG A 21 6.68 11.77 29.80
N TRP A 22 7.69 12.44 29.27
CA TRP A 22 7.45 13.72 28.61
C TRP A 22 6.42 13.43 27.51
N ASN A 23 5.16 13.79 27.76
CA ASN A 23 4.13 13.80 26.73
C ASN A 23 4.45 14.96 25.79
N PHE A 24 5.50 14.82 25.00
CA PHE A 24 5.67 15.60 23.79
C PHE A 24 4.47 15.26 22.92
N ASP A 25 3.60 16.24 22.71
CA ASP A 25 2.40 16.09 21.91
C ASP A 25 2.82 15.92 20.44
N VAL A 26 3.01 14.65 20.05
CA VAL A 26 3.41 14.22 18.70
C VAL A 26 2.45 14.75 17.64
N GLU A 27 1.18 14.96 18.03
CA GLU A 27 0.13 15.51 17.18
C GLU A 27 0.34 17.01 16.94
N ALA A 28 0.66 17.77 18.00
CA ALA A 28 1.00 19.18 17.88
C ALA A 28 2.25 19.40 17.00
N VAL A 29 3.29 18.59 17.20
CA VAL A 29 4.51 18.62 16.37
C VAL A 29 4.20 18.26 14.91
N GLY A 30 3.23 17.37 14.66
CA GLY A 30 2.84 16.97 13.31
C GLY A 30 2.19 18.09 12.52
N ARG A 31 1.26 18.81 13.14
CA ARG A 31 0.62 19.98 12.52
C ARG A 31 1.61 21.11 12.25
N VAL A 32 2.57 21.31 13.15
CA VAL A 32 3.65 22.30 12.96
C VAL A 32 4.58 21.87 11.83
N SER A 33 4.99 20.60 11.80
CA SER A 33 5.86 20.05 10.75
C SER A 33 5.22 20.17 9.37
N GLU A 34 3.94 19.86 9.22
CA GLU A 34 3.21 20.01 7.95
C GLU A 34 3.16 21.47 7.46
N ARG A 35 3.02 22.44 8.38
CA ARG A 35 3.06 23.86 8.04
C ARG A 35 4.47 24.31 7.65
N VAL A 36 5.48 23.85 8.38
CA VAL A 36 6.90 24.14 8.11
C VAL A 36 7.33 23.52 6.78
N ALA A 37 6.91 22.29 6.47
CA ALA A 37 7.21 21.60 5.22
C ALA A 37 6.63 22.36 4.01
N ARG A 38 5.37 22.78 4.08
CA ARG A 38 4.76 23.62 3.03
C ARG A 38 5.44 24.98 2.89
N PHE A 39 5.88 25.57 4.00
CA PHE A 39 6.55 26.86 4.01
C PHE A 39 7.97 26.79 3.43
N LEU A 40 8.77 25.80 3.83
CA LEU A 40 10.15 25.57 3.36
C LEU A 40 10.20 25.01 1.93
N GLY A 41 9.21 24.21 1.52
CA GLY A 41 9.11 23.66 0.16
C GLY A 41 8.70 24.71 -0.88
N THR A 42 8.17 25.85 -0.44
CA THR A 42 7.86 26.97 -1.34
C THR A 42 9.09 27.89 -1.44
N GLY A 43 9.56 28.20 -2.66
CA GLY A 43 10.69 29.13 -2.90
C GLY A 43 10.52 30.54 -2.29
N ARG A 44 9.32 30.85 -1.78
CA ARG A 44 8.96 32.04 -1.02
C ARG A 44 9.79 32.22 0.26
N TYR A 45 10.14 31.15 0.98
CA TYR A 45 10.99 31.28 2.17
C TYR A 45 12.38 31.81 1.81
N LEU A 46 13.00 31.23 0.77
CA LEU A 46 14.30 31.67 0.27
C LEU A 46 14.24 33.14 -0.19
N ALA A 47 13.20 33.52 -0.92
CA ALA A 47 13.02 34.91 -1.36
C ALA A 47 12.95 35.90 -0.18
N ILE A 48 12.15 35.60 0.85
CA ILE A 48 12.03 36.44 2.05
C ILE A 48 13.38 36.51 2.80
N GLN A 49 14.07 35.37 2.97
CA GLN A 49 15.38 35.32 3.64
C GLN A 49 16.42 36.15 2.89
N THR A 50 16.48 36.06 1.56
CA THR A 50 17.40 36.86 0.74
C THR A 50 17.11 38.35 0.87
N ILE A 51 15.83 38.75 0.79
CA ILE A 51 15.43 40.16 0.98
C ILE A 51 15.86 40.66 2.35
N PHE A 52 15.64 39.86 3.41
CA PHE A 52 16.06 40.22 4.77
C PHE A 52 17.57 40.48 4.86
N VAL A 53 18.39 39.58 4.31
CA VAL A 53 19.86 39.75 4.29
C VAL A 53 20.28 40.99 3.51
N VAL A 54 19.70 41.22 2.33
CA VAL A 54 20.01 42.40 1.50
C VAL A 54 19.64 43.70 2.23
N VAL A 55 18.46 43.76 2.85
CA VAL A 55 18.02 44.93 3.64
C VAL A 55 18.93 45.16 4.83
N TRP A 56 19.34 44.10 5.54
CA TRP A 56 20.27 44.21 6.67
C TRP A 56 21.62 44.81 6.27
N ILE A 57 22.19 44.31 5.17
CA ILE A 57 23.44 44.83 4.61
C ILE A 57 23.26 46.29 4.18
N ALA A 58 22.18 46.62 3.48
CA ALA A 58 21.91 47.98 3.00
C ALA A 58 21.74 48.98 4.15
N LEU A 59 21.02 48.62 5.22
CA LEU A 59 20.86 49.46 6.41
C LEU A 59 22.19 49.69 7.14
N ASN A 60 23.03 48.65 7.25
CA ASN A 60 24.36 48.79 7.86
C ASN A 60 25.32 49.62 6.99
N MET A 61 25.25 49.47 5.66
CA MET A 61 26.08 50.20 4.71
C MET A 61 25.71 51.70 4.63
N THR A 62 24.42 52.02 4.69
CA THR A 62 23.92 53.40 4.68
C THR A 62 24.09 54.12 6.03
N ALA A 63 24.54 53.41 7.07
CA ALA A 63 24.84 53.93 8.41
C ALA A 63 23.71 54.76 9.04
N VAL A 64 22.46 54.55 8.61
CA VAL A 64 21.28 55.38 8.97
C VAL A 64 21.03 55.40 10.48
N VAL A 65 21.52 54.40 11.24
CA VAL A 65 21.34 54.31 12.71
C VAL A 65 22.66 54.06 13.46
N GLY A 66 23.80 54.43 12.87
CA GLY A 66 25.11 54.03 13.39
C GLY A 66 25.46 52.60 12.99
N ARG A 67 26.75 52.32 12.80
CA ARG A 67 27.24 51.05 12.26
C ARG A 67 27.13 49.93 13.30
N TRP A 68 25.92 49.37 13.46
CA TRP A 68 25.65 48.32 14.45
C TRP A 68 26.33 46.99 14.12
N ASP A 69 26.56 46.71 12.84
CA ASP A 69 27.28 45.52 12.38
C ASP A 69 28.27 45.91 11.25
N PRO A 70 29.43 46.49 11.58
CA PRO A 70 30.45 46.84 10.59
C PRO A 70 30.98 45.58 9.87
N TYR A 71 31.45 45.76 8.64
CA TYR A 71 32.13 44.68 7.89
C TYR A 71 33.23 44.05 8.76
N PRO A 72 33.21 42.72 9.02
CA PRO A 72 32.62 41.63 8.23
C PRO A 72 31.24 41.08 8.69
N PHE A 73 30.36 41.87 9.31
CA PHE A 73 29.00 41.48 9.74
C PHE A 73 28.95 40.32 10.76
N ILE A 74 29.55 40.53 11.95
CA ILE A 74 29.67 39.50 12.98
C ILE A 74 28.31 39.05 13.54
N LEU A 75 27.35 39.97 13.67
CA LEU A 75 26.04 39.65 14.23
C LEU A 75 25.21 38.81 13.26
N LEU A 76 25.24 39.16 11.98
CA LEU A 76 24.61 38.36 10.93
C LEU A 76 25.22 36.95 10.87
N ASN A 77 26.55 36.84 10.96
CA ASN A 77 27.22 35.54 10.95
C ASN A 77 26.86 34.70 12.19
N LEU A 78 26.77 35.32 13.37
CA LEU A 78 26.36 34.65 14.59
C LEU A 78 24.92 34.12 14.47
N ALA A 79 24.01 34.93 13.93
CA ALA A 79 22.62 34.54 13.72
C ALA A 79 22.51 33.33 12.78
N PHE A 80 23.23 33.34 11.65
CA PHE A 80 23.28 32.19 10.73
C PHE A 80 23.88 30.94 11.38
N SER A 81 24.92 31.11 12.20
CA SER A 81 25.55 30.00 12.94
C SER A 81 24.55 29.34 13.89
N THR A 82 23.80 30.14 14.67
CA THR A 82 22.73 29.63 15.54
C THR A 82 21.58 29.02 14.75
N GLN A 83 21.19 29.64 13.62
CA GLN A 83 20.14 29.13 12.74
C GLN A 83 20.49 27.73 12.21
N ALA A 84 21.73 27.53 11.74
CA ALA A 84 22.21 26.23 11.29
C ALA A 84 22.26 25.21 12.44
N ALA A 85 22.73 25.62 13.62
CA ALA A 85 22.80 24.75 14.79
C ALA A 85 21.41 24.22 15.23
N TYR A 86 20.37 25.05 15.16
CA TYR A 86 19.00 24.62 15.49
C TYR A 86 18.28 23.90 14.34
N ALA A 87 18.71 24.12 13.09
CA ALA A 87 18.15 23.41 11.94
C ALA A 87 18.43 21.90 12.01
N ALA A 88 19.63 21.48 12.39
CA ALA A 88 20.03 20.07 12.46
C ALA A 88 19.07 19.18 13.30
N PRO A 89 18.75 19.51 14.57
CA PRO A 89 17.82 18.70 15.37
C PRO A 89 16.37 18.75 14.84
N LEU A 90 15.92 19.88 14.28
CA LEU A 90 14.60 19.97 13.66
C LEU A 90 14.49 19.08 12.41
N ILE A 91 15.54 19.07 11.58
CA ILE A 91 15.61 18.21 10.38
C ILE A 91 15.61 16.75 10.81
N LEU A 92 16.38 16.36 11.83
CA LEU A 92 16.40 15.00 12.35
C LEU A 92 15.02 14.55 12.83
N LEU A 93 14.29 15.41 13.55
CA LEU A 93 12.91 15.12 13.98
C LEU A 93 11.95 14.97 12.80
N ALA A 94 12.10 15.80 11.77
CA ALA A 94 11.31 15.68 10.55
C ALA A 94 11.63 14.38 9.78
N GLN A 95 12.91 14.02 9.70
CA GLN A 95 13.39 12.80 9.05
C GLN A 95 12.90 11.53 9.76
N ASN A 96 13.05 11.44 11.08
CA ASN A 96 12.55 10.29 11.86
C ASN A 96 11.05 10.05 11.65
N ARG A 97 10.27 11.13 11.47
CA ARG A 97 8.84 11.02 11.18
C ARG A 97 8.55 10.56 9.77
N GLN A 98 9.29 11.09 8.80
CA GLN A 98 9.17 10.66 7.41
C GLN A 98 9.52 9.18 7.29
N GLU A 99 10.62 8.74 7.89
CA GLU A 99 11.06 7.34 7.91
C GLU A 99 10.02 6.41 8.55
N ASN A 100 9.41 6.81 9.68
CA ASN A 100 8.33 6.03 10.28
C ASN A 100 7.11 5.90 9.36
N ARG A 101 6.72 6.98 8.67
CA ARG A 101 5.59 6.96 7.72
C ARG A 101 5.91 6.10 6.50
N ASP A 102 7.11 6.23 5.96
CA ASP A 102 7.59 5.45 4.81
C ASP A 102 7.67 3.97 5.18
N ARG A 103 8.11 3.64 6.40
CA ARG A 103 8.14 2.27 6.90
C ARG A 103 6.74 1.66 6.98
N VAL A 104 5.75 2.36 7.54
CA VAL A 104 4.37 1.87 7.61
C VAL A 104 3.80 1.65 6.20
N SER A 105 4.04 2.58 5.28
CA SER A 105 3.62 2.43 3.88
C SER A 105 4.24 1.19 3.22
N LEU A 106 5.53 0.95 3.46
CA LEU A 106 6.24 -0.21 2.91
C LEU A 106 5.74 -1.53 3.51
N GLU A 107 5.41 -1.55 4.81
CA GLU A 107 4.83 -2.73 5.47
C GLU A 107 3.44 -3.05 4.92
N GLU A 108 2.58 -2.04 4.71
CA GLU A 108 1.27 -2.20 4.07
C GLU A 108 1.39 -2.71 2.62
N ASP A 109 2.29 -2.13 1.83
CA ASP A 109 2.49 -2.54 0.44
C ASP A 109 3.00 -3.98 0.33
N ARG A 110 3.89 -4.40 1.25
CA ARG A 110 4.33 -5.80 1.32
C ARG A 110 3.17 -6.74 1.65
N ALA A 111 2.34 -6.40 2.65
CA ALA A 111 1.19 -7.21 3.01
C ALA A 111 0.19 -7.33 1.85
N ARG A 112 -0.07 -6.24 1.13
CA ARG A 112 -0.91 -6.25 -0.09
C ARG A 112 -0.32 -7.11 -1.20
N ALA A 113 0.99 -7.05 -1.41
CA ALA A 113 1.67 -7.86 -2.41
C ALA A 113 1.59 -9.37 -2.09
N GLU A 114 1.74 -9.74 -0.81
CA GLU A 114 1.56 -11.11 -0.35
C GLU A 114 0.13 -11.62 -0.57
N GLN A 115 -0.88 -10.81 -0.23
CA GLN A 115 -2.29 -11.14 -0.49
C GLN A 115 -2.57 -11.31 -1.99
N THR A 116 -2.13 -10.35 -2.81
CA THR A 116 -2.31 -10.41 -4.27
C THR A 116 -1.66 -11.66 -4.86
N LYS A 117 -0.48 -12.04 -4.36
CA LYS A 117 0.20 -13.28 -4.77
C LYS A 117 -0.62 -14.52 -4.39
N ALA A 118 -1.12 -14.59 -3.16
CA ALA A 118 -1.94 -15.70 -2.69
C ALA A 118 -3.25 -15.83 -3.50
N ASP A 119 -3.92 -14.71 -3.79
CA ASP A 119 -5.13 -14.67 -4.61
C ASP A 119 -4.85 -15.14 -6.04
N THR A 120 -3.71 -14.72 -6.62
CA THR A 120 -3.30 -15.15 -7.96
C THR A 120 -3.00 -16.65 -7.99
N GLU A 121 -2.30 -17.17 -6.98
CA GLU A 121 -2.03 -18.61 -6.87
C GLU A 121 -3.31 -19.42 -6.68
N PHE A 122 -4.26 -18.91 -5.89
CA PHE A 122 -5.58 -19.52 -5.71
C PHE A 122 -6.34 -19.57 -7.03
N LEU A 123 -6.47 -18.44 -7.71
CA LEU A 123 -7.13 -18.35 -9.01
C LEU A 123 -6.47 -19.25 -10.06
N ALA A 124 -5.14 -19.35 -10.07
CA ALA A 124 -4.42 -20.23 -10.98
C ALA A 124 -4.73 -21.72 -10.71
N ARG A 125 -4.82 -22.13 -9.44
CA ARG A 125 -5.20 -23.51 -9.07
C ARG A 125 -6.65 -23.81 -9.42
N GLU A 126 -7.57 -22.91 -9.12
CA GLU A 126 -8.98 -23.03 -9.49
C GLU A 126 -9.13 -23.13 -11.01
N LEU A 127 -8.43 -22.29 -11.77
CA LEU A 127 -8.48 -22.31 -13.24
C LEU A 127 -7.88 -23.60 -13.81
N ALA A 128 -6.82 -24.14 -13.20
CA ALA A 128 -6.27 -25.44 -13.57
C ALA A 128 -7.24 -26.59 -13.27
N ALA A 129 -7.90 -26.58 -12.11
CA ALA A 129 -8.91 -27.58 -11.75
C ALA A 129 -10.13 -27.50 -12.69
N LEU A 130 -10.63 -26.29 -12.97
CA LEU A 130 -11.70 -26.05 -13.93
C LEU A 130 -11.32 -26.56 -15.33
N ARG A 131 -10.08 -26.29 -15.77
CA ARG A 131 -9.58 -26.78 -17.07
C ARG A 131 -9.56 -28.30 -17.15
N LEU A 132 -9.18 -29.00 -16.08
CA LEU A 132 -9.20 -30.46 -16.05
C LEU A 132 -10.64 -31.00 -16.10
N ALA A 133 -11.54 -30.43 -15.28
CA ALA A 133 -12.94 -30.82 -15.27
C ALA A 133 -13.63 -30.60 -16.62
N VAL A 134 -13.38 -29.45 -17.27
CA VAL A 134 -13.89 -29.17 -18.63
C VAL A 134 -13.22 -30.07 -19.67
N GLY A 135 -11.92 -30.37 -19.52
CA GLY A 135 -11.20 -31.28 -20.39
C GLY A 135 -11.76 -32.70 -20.38
N GLU A 136 -12.17 -33.20 -19.22
CA GLU A 136 -12.82 -34.52 -19.08
C GLU A 136 -14.24 -34.53 -19.65
N VAL A 137 -15.05 -33.50 -19.39
CA VAL A 137 -16.45 -33.43 -19.87
C VAL A 137 -16.53 -33.15 -21.38
N ALA A 138 -15.59 -32.38 -21.93
CA ALA A 138 -15.48 -32.10 -23.36
C ALA A 138 -14.54 -33.09 -24.07
N THR A 139 -14.44 -34.34 -23.62
CA THR A 139 -13.68 -35.34 -24.37
C THR A 139 -14.31 -35.48 -25.75
N ARG A 140 -13.50 -35.40 -26.82
CA ARG A 140 -13.94 -35.49 -28.23
C ARG A 140 -14.90 -36.66 -28.47
N ASP A 141 -14.73 -37.76 -27.75
CA ASP A 141 -15.54 -38.97 -27.86
C ASP A 141 -16.93 -38.87 -27.22
N TYR A 142 -17.13 -37.97 -26.25
CA TYR A 142 -18.46 -37.65 -25.73
C TYR A 142 -19.22 -36.75 -26.71
N LEU A 143 -18.58 -35.67 -27.17
CA LEU A 143 -19.12 -34.80 -28.23
C LEU A 143 -19.41 -35.58 -29.53
N ARG A 144 -18.56 -36.55 -29.89
CA ARG A 144 -18.82 -37.43 -31.04
C ARG A 144 -19.99 -38.36 -30.81
N ARG A 145 -20.09 -38.97 -29.63
CA ARG A 145 -21.22 -39.84 -29.30
C ARG A 145 -22.52 -39.06 -29.32
N GLU A 146 -22.58 -37.89 -28.72
CA GLU A 146 -23.81 -37.09 -28.71
C GLU A 146 -24.18 -36.57 -30.10
N LEU A 147 -23.19 -36.25 -30.94
CA LEU A 147 -23.43 -35.93 -32.35
C LEU A 147 -23.90 -37.14 -33.17
N ASP A 148 -23.35 -38.34 -32.93
CA ASP A 148 -23.79 -39.56 -33.60
C ASP A 148 -25.18 -40.00 -33.14
N ASP A 149 -25.50 -39.84 -31.85
CA ASP A 149 -26.81 -40.16 -31.28
C ASP A 149 -27.90 -39.21 -31.81
N LEU A 150 -27.60 -37.91 -31.90
CA LEU A 150 -28.48 -36.94 -32.56
C LEU A 150 -28.63 -37.24 -34.05
N ARG A 151 -27.56 -37.67 -34.73
CA ARG A 151 -27.60 -38.07 -36.14
C ARG A 151 -28.47 -39.32 -36.33
N SER A 152 -28.34 -40.34 -35.48
CA SER A 152 -29.15 -41.55 -35.62
C SER A 152 -30.63 -41.27 -35.40
N LEU A 153 -30.97 -40.44 -34.41
CA LEU A 153 -32.36 -40.03 -34.18
C LEU A 153 -32.99 -39.35 -35.40
N LEU A 154 -32.25 -38.46 -36.07
CA LEU A 154 -32.72 -37.81 -37.29
C LEU A 154 -32.81 -38.77 -38.49
N VAL A 155 -31.90 -39.75 -38.60
CA VAL A 155 -31.94 -40.75 -39.68
C VAL A 155 -33.12 -41.72 -39.50
N ASP A 156 -33.40 -42.13 -38.26
CA ASP A 156 -34.55 -42.99 -37.96
C ASP A 156 -35.87 -42.25 -38.26
N GLU A 157 -35.97 -40.94 -38.00
CA GLU A 157 -37.12 -40.12 -38.42
C GLU A 157 -37.28 -40.09 -39.95
N ASP A 158 -36.20 -39.94 -40.72
CA ASP A 158 -36.24 -39.97 -42.19
C ASP A 158 -36.64 -41.36 -42.75
N GLU A 159 -36.23 -42.46 -42.10
CA GLU A 159 -36.60 -43.83 -42.52
C GLU A 159 -38.06 -44.19 -42.19
N ASP A 160 -38.58 -43.75 -41.04
CA ASP A 160 -39.99 -43.94 -40.68
C ASP A 160 -40.94 -43.14 -41.59
N ASP A 161 -40.54 -41.93 -42.02
CA ASP A 161 -41.27 -41.16 -43.04
C ASP A 161 -41.24 -41.84 -44.43
N ALA A 162 -40.11 -42.45 -44.81
CA ALA A 162 -39.99 -43.19 -46.07
C ALA A 162 -40.77 -44.53 -46.08
N ALA A 163 -40.80 -45.26 -44.95
CA ALA A 163 -41.55 -46.52 -44.80
C ALA A 163 -43.07 -46.28 -44.75
N SER A 164 -43.50 -45.21 -44.09
CA SER A 164 -44.90 -44.74 -44.08
C SER A 164 -45.42 -44.39 -45.50
N GLY A 165 -44.53 -43.92 -46.39
CA GLY A 165 -44.86 -43.60 -47.79
C GLY A 165 -45.07 -44.80 -48.72
N SER A 166 -44.56 -46.01 -48.39
CA SER A 166 -44.50 -47.15 -49.32
C SER A 166 -45.68 -48.14 -49.22
N GLY A 167 -46.48 -48.08 -48.14
CA GLY A 167 -47.54 -49.07 -47.86
C GLY A 167 -48.85 -48.96 -48.66
N LYS A 168 -49.00 -48.00 -49.60
CA LYS A 168 -50.29 -47.72 -50.25
C LYS A 168 -50.33 -48.12 -51.73
N GLY A 169 -50.37 -49.41 -52.02
CA GLY A 169 -50.87 -49.86 -53.32
C GLY A 169 -50.55 -51.29 -53.74
N ARG A 170 -51.50 -52.22 -53.54
CA ARG A 170 -52.20 -52.98 -54.60
C ARG A 170 -52.82 -54.26 -54.04
N THR A 171 -54.15 -54.22 -53.91
CA THR A 171 -55.06 -55.37 -53.85
C THR A 171 -54.98 -56.24 -55.10
N PRO A 172 -55.02 -57.59 -54.99
CA PRO A 172 -55.43 -58.43 -56.11
C PRO A 172 -56.91 -58.79 -55.98
N ARG A 173 -57.65 -58.53 -57.05
CA ARG A 173 -59.08 -58.78 -57.21
C ARG A 173 -59.24 -60.05 -58.07
N ARG A 174 -59.98 -61.02 -57.52
CA ARG A 174 -60.70 -62.17 -58.13
C ARG A 174 -60.04 -62.95 -59.27
#